data_AF-A0A959EW50-F1
#
_entry.id   AF-A0A959EW50-F1
#
_cell.length_a   1.000
_cell.length_b   1.000
_cell.length_c   1.000
_cell.angle_alpha   90.00
_cell.angle_beta   90.00
_cell.angle_gamma   90.00
#
_symmetry.space_group_name_H-M   'P 1'
#
loop_
_entity.id
_entity.type
_entity.pdbx_description
1 polymer ?
#
loop_
_entity_poly.entity_id
_entity_poly.type
_entity_poly.pdbx_seq_one_letter_code
_entity_poly.pdbx_strand_id
1 'polypeptide(L)' 'MLYTKVASADRRRRVDELLESMNIMHRRNHFPQQLSGGQQQRVAVARAIVNRPKLILADEPTGNLDSANGDEVM' A
#
# COMPACT_ATOMS: atom_id res chain seq x y z
N MET A 1 -7.00 -6.40 -8.74
CA MET A 1 -6.75 -6.16 -10.18
C MET A 1 -7.24 -7.25 -11.13
N LEU A 2 -7.47 -8.49 -10.69
CA LEU A 2 -8.06 -9.52 -11.57
C LEU A 2 -9.47 -9.15 -12.05
N TYR A 3 -10.28 -8.60 -11.15
CA TYR A 3 -11.67 -8.23 -11.43
C TYR A 3 -11.84 -6.84 -12.08
N THR A 4 -10.80 -6.02 -12.13
CA THR A 4 -10.84 -4.66 -12.68
C THR A 4 -10.41 -4.59 -14.16
N LYS A 5 -10.31 -5.75 -14.84
CA LYS A 5 -9.92 -5.88 -16.27
C LYS A 5 -8.61 -5.17 -16.64
N VAL A 6 -7.71 -4.96 -15.67
CA VAL A 6 -6.38 -4.37 -15.92
C VAL A 6 -5.48 -5.41 -16.59
N ALA A 7 -4.87 -5.03 -17.72
CA ALA A 7 -3.96 -5.89 -18.48
C ALA A 7 -2.74 -6.27 -17.63
N SER A 8 -2.20 -7.47 -17.84
CA SER A 8 -1.12 -8.01 -16.99
C SER A 8 0.11 -7.09 -16.92
N ALA A 9 0.51 -6.53 -18.07
CA ALA A 9 1.62 -5.57 -18.16
C ALA A 9 1.39 -4.30 -17.33
N ASP A 10 0.15 -3.82 -17.26
CA ASP A 10 -0.21 -2.61 -16.51
C ASP A 10 -0.27 -2.85 -15.00
N ARG A 11 -0.53 -4.09 -14.56
CA ARG A 11 -0.58 -4.41 -13.12
C ARG A 11 0.77 -4.17 -12.48
N ARG A 12 1.85 -4.62 -13.12
CA ARG A 12 3.20 -4.48 -12.58
C ARG A 12 3.57 -3.01 -12.44
N ARG A 13 3.33 -2.22 -13.49
CA ARG A 13 3.62 -0.78 -13.49
C ARG A 13 2.89 -0.06 -12.37
N ARG A 14 1.57 -0.29 -12.22
CA ARG A 14 0.76 0.35 -11.16
C ARG A 14 1.22 -0.04 -9.75
N VAL A 15 1.63 -1.29 -9.55
CA VAL A 15 2.18 -1.73 -8.26
C VAL A 15 3.49 -0.99 -7.99
N ASP A 16 4.38 -0.89 -8.98
CA ASP A 16 5.68 -0.25 -8.80
C ASP A 16 5.56 1.25 -8.51
N GLU A 17 4.73 1.97 -9.27
CA GLU A 17 4.38 3.37 -9.03
C GLU A 17 3.86 3.61 -7.60
N LEU A 18 3.05 2.69 -7.09
CA LEU A 18 2.45 2.82 -5.76
C LEU A 18 3.42 2.50 -4.62
N LEU A 19 4.26 1.49 -4.79
CA LEU A 19 5.30 1.17 -3.83
C LEU A 19 6.34 2.28 -3.75
N GLU A 20 6.61 2.96 -4.86
CA GLU A 20 7.47 4.13 -4.92
C GLU A 20 6.85 5.33 -4.19
N SER A 21 5.57 5.65 -4.46
CA SER A 21 4.87 6.74 -3.75
C SER A 21 4.75 6.52 -2.24
N MET A 22 4.76 5.26 -1.78
CA MET A 22 4.71 4.91 -0.36
C MET A 22 6.10 4.70 0.28
N ASN A 23 7.17 5.03 -0.45
CA ASN A 23 8.55 4.90 0.00
C ASN A 23 8.91 3.48 0.51
N ILE A 24 8.36 2.45 -0.15
CA ILE A 24 8.54 1.03 0.23
C ILE A 24 9.00 0.15 -0.95
N MET A 25 9.32 0.74 -2.10
CA MET A 25 9.79 0.02 -3.28
C MET A 25 11.02 -0.86 -3.01
N HIS A 26 11.92 -0.41 -2.15
CA HIS A 26 13.10 -1.18 -1.71
C HIS A 26 12.75 -2.50 -0.98
N ARG A 27 11.49 -2.67 -0.54
CA ARG A 27 10.97 -3.89 0.09
C ARG A 27 10.07 -4.73 -0.82
N ARG A 28 9.95 -4.40 -2.11
CA ARG A 28 9.07 -5.09 -3.07
C ARG A 28 9.10 -6.62 -3.01
N ASN A 29 10.29 -7.20 -2.82
CA ASN A 29 10.50 -8.65 -2.84
C ASN A 29 10.52 -9.29 -1.43
N HIS A 30 10.27 -8.52 -0.38
CA HIS A 30 10.25 -9.03 0.99
C HIS A 30 8.89 -9.68 1.31
N PHE A 31 8.92 -10.77 2.06
CA PHE A 31 7.72 -11.38 2.61
C PHE A 31 7.14 -10.52 3.73
N PRO A 32 5.82 -10.61 4.03
CA PRO A 32 5.18 -9.80 5.08
C PRO A 32 5.88 -9.88 6.45
N GLN A 33 6.40 -11.06 6.82
CA GLN A 33 7.14 -11.28 8.08
C GLN A 33 8.48 -10.53 8.16
N GLN A 34 9.00 -10.06 7.03
CA GLN A 34 10.26 -9.32 6.95
C GLN A 34 10.05 -7.80 6.91
N LEU A 35 8.81 -7.34 7.02
CA LEU A 35 8.43 -5.91 7.05
C LEU A 35 8.18 -5.48 8.49
N SER A 36 8.56 -4.25 8.85
CA SER A 36 8.15 -3.64 10.12
C SER A 36 6.63 -3.40 10.16
N GLY A 37 6.04 -3.19 11.34
CA GLY A 37 4.61 -2.91 11.48
C GLY A 37 4.14 -1.73 10.61
N GLY A 38 4.88 -0.62 10.63
CA GLY A 38 4.59 0.54 9.77
C GLY A 38 4.75 0.25 8.27
N GLN A 39 5.70 -0.60 7.87
CA GLN A 39 5.84 -1.05 6.48
C GLN A 39 4.67 -1.94 6.06
N GLN A 40 4.22 -2.86 6.91
CA GLN A 40 3.04 -3.68 6.66
C GLN A 40 1.79 -2.83 6.49
N GLN A 41 1.64 -1.77 7.29
CA GLN A 41 0.54 -0.82 7.18
C GLN A 41 0.58 -0.05 5.86
N ARG A 42 1.74 0.45 5.44
CA ARG A 42 1.90 1.05 4.09
C ARG A 42 1.48 0.07 2.99
N VAL A 43 1.93 -1.19 3.05
CA VAL A 43 1.51 -2.22 2.09
C VAL A 43 -0.01 -2.46 2.14
N ALA A 44 -0.62 -2.44 3.32
CA ALA A 44 -2.07 -2.59 3.49
C ALA A 44 -2.84 -1.45 2.83
N VAL A 45 -2.40 -0.19 3.03
CA VAL A 45 -2.97 0.99 2.37
C VAL A 45 -2.77 0.90 0.86
N ALA A 46 -1.54 0.60 0.39
CA ALA A 46 -1.26 0.39 -1.04
C ALA A 46 -2.24 -0.61 -1.66
N ARG A 47 -2.43 -1.76 -1.02
CA ARG A 47 -3.34 -2.80 -1.50
C ARG A 47 -4.79 -2.30 -1.60
N ALA A 48 -5.23 -1.42 -0.70
CA ALA A 48 -6.56 -0.82 -0.76
C ALA A 48 -6.69 0.17 -1.92
N ILE A 49 -5.70 1.04 -2.15
CA ILE A 49 -5.77 2.14 -3.13
C ILE A 49 -5.35 1.73 -4.56
N VAL A 50 -4.66 0.59 -4.75
CA VAL A 50 -4.07 0.20 -6.05
C VAL A 50 -5.09 0.11 -7.20
N ASN A 51 -6.35 -0.19 -6.90
CA ASN A 51 -7.42 -0.24 -7.91
C ASN A 51 -8.10 1.13 -8.15
N ARG A 52 -7.60 2.21 -7.56
CA ARG A 52 -8.21 3.55 -7.55
C ARG A 52 -9.71 3.50 -7.18
N PRO A 53 -10.04 2.92 -6.00
CA PRO A 53 -11.43 2.88 -5.56
C PRO A 53 -11.96 4.31 -5.36
N LYS A 54 -13.26 4.50 -5.57
CA LYS A 54 -13.92 5.80 -5.31
C LYS A 54 -14.13 6.08 -3.81
N LEU A 55 -14.10 5.03 -2.98
CA LEU A 55 -14.32 5.08 -1.55
C LEU A 55 -13.47 3.99 -0.88
N ILE A 56 -12.87 4.34 0.25
CA ILE A 56 -12.17 3.42 1.14
C ILE A 56 -12.81 3.56 2.50
N LEU A 57 -13.25 2.44 3.07
CA LEU A 57 -13.65 2.36 4.47
C LEU A 57 -12.45 1.80 5.21
N ALA A 58 -11.88 2.59 6.11
CA ALA A 58 -10.79 2.18 6.96
C ALA A 58 -11.26 2.18 8.40
N ASP A 59 -11.13 1.03 9.06
CA ASP A 59 -11.36 0.89 10.49
C ASP A 59 -10.01 0.93 11.18
N GLU A 60 -9.81 1.90 12.07
CA GLU A 60 -8.53 2.22 12.72
C GLU A 60 -7.31 2.31 11.78
N PRO A 61 -7.33 3.16 10.72
CA PRO A 61 -6.22 3.27 9.76
C PRO A 61 -4.89 3.69 10.38
N THR A 62 -4.91 4.22 11.61
CA THR A 62 -3.76 4.77 12.33
C THR A 62 -3.37 3.99 13.57
N GLY A 63 -4.05 2.89 13.92
CA GLY A 63 -3.85 2.17 15.19
C GLY A 63 -2.41 1.67 15.44
N ASN A 64 -1.64 1.41 14.37
CA ASN A 64 -0.23 1.00 14.42
C ASN A 64 0.77 2.10 13.96
N LEU A 65 0.28 3.31 13.67
CA LEU A 65 1.14 4.46 13.39
C LEU A 65 1.60 5.03 14.73
N ASP A 66 2.64 4.41 15.25
CA ASP A 66 3.40 4.93 16.38
C ASP A 66 3.73 6.41 16.14
N SER A 67 3.67 7.17 17.23
CA SER A 67 3.40 8.61 17.42
C SER A 67 4.20 9.64 16.60
N ALA A 68 4.98 9.24 15.59
CA ALA A 68 5.86 10.10 14.80
C ALA A 68 5.40 10.38 13.35
N ASN A 69 4.49 9.58 12.77
CA ASN A 69 4.15 9.65 11.33
C ASN A 69 2.65 9.87 11.04
N GLY A 70 1.87 10.39 11.99
CA GLY A 70 0.43 10.62 11.80
C GLY A 70 0.08 11.53 10.61
N ASP A 71 0.99 12.43 10.23
CA ASP A 71 0.77 13.42 9.18
C ASP A 71 0.99 12.90 7.75
N GLU A 72 1.64 11.75 7.55
CA GLU A 72 1.87 11.18 6.20
C GLU A 72 0.66 10.42 5.63
N VAL A 73 -0.42 10.23 6.42
CA VAL A 73 -1.54 9.33 6.08
C VAL A 73 -2.87 10.06 5.85
N MET A 74 -2.95 11.37 6.07
CA MET A 74 -4.05 12.23 5.60
C MET A 74 -3.77 12.79 4.20
#